data_AF-A0A7L4KS73-F1
#
_entry.id   AF-A0A7L4KS73-F1
#
_cell.length_a   1.000
_cell.length_b   1.000
_cell.length_c   1.000
_cell.angle_alpha   90.00
_cell.angle_beta   90.00
_cell.angle_gamma   90.00
#
_symmetry.space_group_name_H-M   'P 1'
#
loop_
_entity.id
_entity.type
_entity.pdbx_description
1 polymer ?
#
loop_
_entity_poly.entity_id
_entity_poly.type
_entity_poly.pdbx_seq_one_letter_code
_entity_poly.pdbx_strand_id
1 'polypeptide(L)' 'RGRDRCRHFVLDQLPDGRYVILGEHSAHADLAQLLQHHATAPVTPYHEFLTVPLLCER' A
#
# COMPACT_ATOMS: atom_id res chain seq x y z
N ARG A 1 -15.72 4.45 -12.83
CA ARG A 1 -16.72 3.53 -12.22
C ARG A 1 -15.95 2.48 -11.42
N GLY A 2 -15.76 2.68 -10.11
CA GLY A 2 -14.85 1.82 -9.32
C GLY A 2 -14.62 2.17 -7.83
N ARG A 3 -15.29 3.21 -7.29
CA ARG A 3 -15.13 3.68 -5.90
C ARG A 3 -15.62 2.68 -4.85
N ASP A 4 -16.55 1.79 -5.21
CA ASP A 4 -17.18 0.84 -4.27
C ASP A 4 -16.58 -0.57 -4.32
N ARG A 5 -15.33 -0.72 -4.80
CA ARG A 5 -14.68 -2.03 -4.89
C ARG A 5 -13.39 -2.05 -4.08
N CYS A 6 -13.25 -3.08 -3.27
CA CYS A 6 -11.97 -3.37 -2.61
C CYS A 6 -10.89 -3.65 -3.66
N ARG A 7 -9.71 -3.07 -3.44
CA ARG A 7 -8.51 -3.33 -4.23
C ARG A 7 -7.56 -4.13 -3.35
N HIS A 8 -7.07 -5.24 -3.88
CA HIS A 8 -6.14 -6.12 -3.20
C HIS A 8 -4.77 -5.93 -3.83
N PHE A 9 -3.78 -5.56 -3.00
CA PHE A 9 -2.39 -5.41 -3.39
C PHE A 9 -1.57 -6.50 -2.70
N VAL A 10 -0.62 -7.09 -3.42
CA VAL A 10 0.31 -8.07 -2.85
C VAL A 10 1.57 -7.34 -2.42
N LEU A 11 1.95 -7.54 -1.17
CA LEU A 11 3.22 -7.08 -0.63
C LEU A 11 4.23 -8.19 -0.75
N ASP A 12 5.39 -7.88 -1.32
CA ASP A 12 6.56 -8.74 -1.29
C ASP A 12 7.58 -8.22 -0.29
N GLN A 13 8.29 -9.15 0.35
CA GLN A 13 9.40 -8.82 1.26
C GLN A 13 10.70 -9.19 0.57
N LEU A 14 11.50 -8.18 0.29
CA LEU A 14 12.79 -8.33 -0.35
C LEU A 14 13.80 -9.03 0.57
N PRO A 15 14.86 -9.63 0.03
CA PRO A 15 15.90 -10.30 0.83
C PRO A 15 16.59 -9.41 1.87
N ASP A 16 16.54 -8.08 1.68
CA ASP A 16 17.08 -7.09 2.61
C ASP A 16 16.07 -6.66 3.70
N GLY A 17 14.90 -7.30 3.76
CA GLY A 17 13.85 -7.08 4.75
C GLY A 17 12.87 -5.96 4.41
N ARG A 18 13.08 -5.22 3.31
CA ARG A 18 12.19 -4.14 2.87
C ARG A 18 10.91 -4.68 2.22
N TYR A 19 9.84 -3.89 2.30
CA TYR A 19 8.53 -4.19 1.73
C TYR A 19 8.30 -3.40 0.44
N VAL A 20 7.74 -4.07 -0.57
CA VAL A 20 7.35 -3.47 -1.85
C VAL A 20 5.98 -3.98 -2.26
N ILE A 21 5.17 -3.14 -2.89
CA ILE A 21 3.95 -3.61 -3.57
C ILE A 21 4.38 -4.23 -4.90
N LEU A 22 3.95 -5.46 -5.21
CA LEU A 22 4.29 -6.08 -6.49
C LEU A 22 3.85 -5.20 -7.67
N GLY A 23 4.81 -4.86 -8.54
CA GLY A 23 4.61 -3.96 -9.68
C GLY A 23 4.96 -2.50 -9.42
N GLU A 24 5.25 -2.11 -8.18
CA GLU A 24 5.77 -0.78 -7.82
C GLU A 24 7.30 -0.76 -7.80
N HIS A 25 7.86 0.45 -7.87
CA HIS A 25 9.30 0.68 -7.75
C HIS A 25 9.74 1.14 -6.35
N SER A 26 8.80 1.50 -5.48
CA SER A 26 9.07 2.00 -4.13
C SER A 26 9.18 0.86 -3.11
N ALA A 27 10.36 0.71 -2.50
CA ALA A 27 10.59 -0.23 -1.40
C ALA A 27 10.77 0.53 -0.08
N HIS A 28 10.15 0.03 1.00
CA HIS A 28 10.06 0.67 2.31
C HIS A 28 10.69 -0.21 3.40
N ALA A 29 11.30 0.38 4.43
CA ALA A 29 11.97 -0.39 5.47
C ALA A 29 11.00 -1.19 6.35
N ASP A 30 9.78 -0.70 6.53
CA ASP A 30 8.73 -1.35 7.30
C ASP A 30 7.34 -1.05 6.70
N LEU A 31 6.33 -1.78 7.18
CA LEU A 31 4.96 -1.63 6.70
C LEU A 31 4.37 -0.25 7.04
N ALA A 32 4.74 0.35 8.18
CA ALA A 32 4.21 1.65 8.58
C ALA A 32 4.69 2.75 7.62
N GLN A 33 5.96 2.70 7.20
CA GLN A 33 6.52 3.60 6.19
C GLN A 33 5.87 3.43 4.82
N LEU A 34 5.57 2.19 4.42
CA LEU A 34 4.83 1.91 3.19
C LEU A 34 3.44 2.55 3.22
N LEU A 35 2.71 2.36 4.32
CA LEU A 35 1.37 2.93 4.51
C LEU A 35 1.41 4.47 4.51
N GLN A 36 2.37 5.07 5.23
CA GLN A 36 2.54 6.52 5.31
C GLN A 36 2.90 7.12 3.95
N HIS A 37 3.75 6.46 3.17
CA HIS A 37 4.07 6.90 1.81
C HIS A 37 2.80 6.97 0.97
N HIS A 38 1.99 5.90 0.98
CA HIS A 38 0.79 5.83 0.16
C HIS A 38 -0.41 6.66 0.68
N ALA A 39 -0.26 7.33 1.83
CA ALA A 39 -1.17 8.39 2.24
C ALA A 39 -0.94 9.70 1.46
N THR A 40 0.26 9.89 0.89
CA THR A 40 0.65 11.11 0.14
C THR A 40 1.04 10.82 -1.31
N ALA A 41 1.34 9.57 -1.65
CA ALA A 41 1.67 9.11 -2.99
C ALA A 41 0.63 8.08 -3.45
N PRO A 42 0.04 8.23 -4.64
CA PRO A 42 -1.03 7.34 -5.08
C PRO A 42 -0.48 5.95 -5.42
N VAL A 43 -1.26 4.89 -5.18
CA VAL A 43 -0.90 3.51 -5.48
C VAL A 43 -1.21 3.19 -6.95
N THR A 44 -0.26 2.65 -7.71
CA THR A 44 -0.49 2.21 -9.09
C THR A 44 -1.26 0.88 -9.14
N PRO A 45 -1.99 0.58 -10.23
CA PRO A 45 -2.28 1.44 -11.40
C PRO A 45 -3.52 2.32 -11.19
N TYR A 46 -4.16 2.30 -10.02
CA TYR A 46 -5.45 2.96 -9.81
C TYR A 46 -5.34 4.45 -9.47
N HIS A 47 -4.13 4.89 -9.10
CA HIS A 47 -3.83 6.26 -8.71
C HIS A 47 -4.69 6.77 -7.53
N GLU A 48 -4.98 5.88 -6.58
CA GLU A 48 -5.77 6.15 -5.37
C GLU A 48 -4.86 6.22 -4.14
N PHE A 49 -5.22 7.03 -3.15
CA PHE A 49 -4.47 7.21 -1.89
C PHE A 49 -5.06 6.36 -0.76
N LEU A 50 -4.21 5.93 0.17
CA LEU A 50 -4.67 5.43 1.46
C LEU A 50 -5.17 6.60 2.30
N THR A 51 -6.37 6.49 2.86
CA THR A 51 -7.03 7.61 3.54
C THR A 51 -7.20 7.32 5.03
N VAL A 52 -8.15 6.44 5.36
CA VAL A 52 -8.48 6.10 6.74
C VAL A 52 -8.21 4.62 6.95
N PRO A 53 -7.41 4.23 7.96
CA PRO A 53 -7.27 2.83 8.32
C PRO A 53 -8.60 2.30 8.86
N LEU A 54 -8.99 1.10 8.44
CA LEU A 54 -10.15 0.44 9.03
C LEU A 54 -9.81 0.01 10.45
N LEU A 55 -10.72 0.29 11.38
CA LEU A 55 -10.59 -0.14 12.77
C LEU A 55 -10.72 -1.66 12.83
N CYS A 56 -9.88 -2.28 13.65
CA CYS A 56 -10.06 -3.68 14.02
C CYS A 56 -11.17 -3.76 15.07
N GLU A 57 -12.39 -4.04 14.64
CA GLU A 57 -13.49 -4.37 15.54
C GLU A 57 -13.15 -5.73 16.19
N ARG A 58 -12.91 -5.72 17.50
CA ARG A 58 -12.47 -6.88 18.30
C ARG A 58 -13.57 -7.90 18.50
#